data_AF-A0A1H0ZT63-F1
#
_entry.id   AF-A0A1H0ZT63-F1
#
_cell.length_a   1.000
_cell.length_b   1.000
_cell.length_c   1.000
_cell.angle_alpha   90.00
_cell.angle_beta   90.00
_cell.angle_gamma   90.00
#
_symmetry.space_group_name_H-M   'P 1'
#
loop_
_entity.id
_entity.type
_entity.pdbx_description
1 polymer ?
#
loop_
_entity_poly.entity_id
_entity_poly.type
_entity_poly.pdbx_seq_one_letter_code
_entity_poly.pdbx_strand_id
1 'polypeptide(L)'
;MEEKNWNTPKPGEWKSEELSQGRVIDYKAFNFVDGEGVRNSLYVSGCMFHCKGCYNAATWSFKAGQPYTQELEEQIMADLAQPYVQGLTLLGGEPFLNTGFLLPLIKRVRRELPEKDIWSWTGYTWEEMMQETPDKLEMLSLIDILVDGRFDITKKNLMLQFRGSSNQRIIDVQKSLKAGKVIIWDKLNDGDQKFEQVSRDDLL
;
A
#
# COMPACT_ATOMS: atom_id res chain seq x y z
N MET A 1 -4.29 24.44 -19.87
CA MET A 1 -3.37 23.60 -19.07
C MET A 1 -4.19 22.44 -18.57
N GLU A 2 -3.91 21.21 -19.01
CA GLU A 2 -4.57 20.03 -18.41
C GLU A 2 -4.27 20.02 -16.91
N GLU A 3 -5.31 19.90 -16.11
CA GLU A 3 -5.20 19.77 -14.66
C GLU A 3 -4.48 18.44 -14.36
N LYS A 4 -3.33 18.49 -13.69
CA LYS A 4 -2.58 17.28 -13.36
C LYS A 4 -3.36 16.46 -12.34
N ASN A 5 -3.61 15.19 -12.66
CA ASN A 5 -4.30 14.26 -11.74
C ASN A 5 -3.41 13.79 -10.58
N TRP A 6 -2.08 13.93 -10.67
CA TRP A 6 -1.12 13.55 -9.62
C TRP A 6 0.27 14.12 -9.92
N ASN A 7 1.15 14.06 -8.92
CA ASN A 7 2.59 14.30 -9.07
C ASN A 7 3.30 13.05 -9.61
N THR A 8 4.41 13.27 -10.34
CA THR A 8 5.23 12.21 -10.92
C THR A 8 6.70 12.52 -10.64
N PRO A 9 7.38 11.74 -9.78
CA PRO A 9 8.79 11.94 -9.51
C PRO A 9 9.65 11.39 -10.66
N LYS A 10 10.88 11.89 -10.75
CA LYS A 10 11.97 11.19 -11.44
C LYS A 10 12.44 10.01 -10.57
N PRO A 11 13.07 8.98 -11.16
CA PRO A 11 13.62 7.88 -10.40
C PRO A 11 14.54 8.34 -9.26
N GLY A 12 14.26 7.88 -8.04
CA GLY A 12 15.04 8.18 -6.84
C GLY A 12 14.92 9.62 -6.33
N GLU A 13 14.00 10.44 -6.87
CA GLU A 13 13.83 11.84 -6.47
C GLU A 13 13.30 11.97 -5.04
N TRP A 14 12.34 11.13 -4.65
CA TRP A 14 11.73 11.20 -3.32
C TRP A 14 12.34 10.14 -2.41
N LYS A 15 13.20 10.56 -1.47
CA LYS A 15 13.85 9.63 -0.54
C LYS A 15 13.13 9.56 0.79
N SER A 16 13.03 8.35 1.35
CA SER A 16 12.40 8.16 2.66
C SER A 16 13.11 8.93 3.77
N GLU A 17 14.44 9.01 3.72
CA GLU A 17 15.25 9.71 4.74
C GLU A 17 15.02 11.23 4.78
N GLU A 18 14.56 11.81 3.67
CA GLU A 18 14.31 13.25 3.53
C GLU A 18 12.85 13.61 3.88
N LEU A 19 11.92 12.71 3.61
CA LEU A 19 10.48 12.98 3.68
C LEU A 19 9.81 12.39 4.92
N SER A 20 10.16 11.15 5.30
CA SER A 20 9.51 10.44 6.39
C SER A 20 9.66 11.20 7.71
N GLN A 21 8.61 11.14 8.54
CA GLN A 21 8.61 11.69 9.90
C GLN A 21 8.36 10.59 10.94
N GLY A 22 8.40 9.31 10.54
CA GLY A 22 8.13 8.19 11.44
C GLY A 22 6.73 8.22 12.04
N ARG A 23 5.70 8.44 11.21
CA ARG A 23 4.30 8.60 11.66
C ARG A 23 3.35 7.69 10.91
N VAL A 24 2.29 7.31 11.60
CA VAL A 24 1.18 6.52 11.09
C VAL A 24 -0.14 7.20 11.41
N ILE A 25 -1.08 7.14 10.48
CA ILE A 25 -2.42 7.68 10.62
C ILE A 25 -3.27 6.78 11.51
N ASP A 26 -3.17 5.48 11.28
CA ASP A 26 -4.02 4.49 11.92
C ASP A 26 -3.37 3.11 11.88
N TYR A 27 -3.80 2.26 12.79
CA TYR A 27 -3.49 0.84 12.81
C TYR A 27 -4.78 0.07 13.05
N LYS A 28 -5.12 -0.81 12.10
CA LYS A 28 -6.34 -1.61 12.16
C LYS A 28 -6.00 -3.09 12.18
N ALA A 29 -6.14 -3.70 13.34
CA ALA A 29 -6.03 -5.14 13.48
C ALA A 29 -7.27 -5.86 12.90
N PHE A 30 -7.08 -7.08 12.43
CA PHE A 30 -8.15 -8.00 12.03
C PHE A 30 -9.11 -7.46 10.94
N ASN A 31 -8.57 -6.73 9.97
CA ASN A 31 -9.28 -6.19 8.83
C ASN A 31 -9.46 -7.20 7.69
N PHE A 32 -10.49 -7.02 6.86
CA PHE A 32 -10.84 -7.92 5.75
C PHE A 32 -10.81 -7.23 4.37
N VAL A 33 -10.61 -5.90 4.33
CA VAL A 33 -10.73 -5.13 3.08
C VAL A 33 -9.38 -4.78 2.44
N ASP A 34 -8.28 -4.91 3.18
CA ASP A 34 -6.94 -4.47 2.75
C ASP A 34 -6.07 -5.63 2.23
N GLY A 35 -6.67 -6.58 1.53
CA GLY A 35 -6.00 -7.74 0.95
C GLY A 35 -6.69 -9.06 1.31
N GLU A 36 -6.11 -10.17 0.88
CA GLU A 36 -6.67 -11.49 1.16
C GLU A 36 -6.54 -11.90 2.64
N GLY A 37 -7.60 -12.50 3.17
CA GLY A 37 -7.64 -13.05 4.52
C GLY A 37 -7.85 -12.00 5.61
N VAL A 38 -7.70 -12.40 6.86
CA VAL A 38 -7.69 -11.49 8.01
C VAL A 38 -6.33 -10.80 8.05
N ARG A 39 -6.30 -9.47 8.04
CA ARG A 39 -5.07 -8.69 7.91
C ARG A 39 -4.92 -7.67 9.01
N ASN A 40 -3.68 -7.40 9.38
CA ASN A 40 -3.37 -6.22 10.18
C ASN A 40 -2.89 -5.13 9.24
N SER A 41 -3.51 -3.96 9.31
CA SER A 41 -3.30 -2.88 8.36
C SER A 41 -2.63 -1.69 9.03
N LEU A 42 -1.44 -1.32 8.56
CA LEU A 42 -0.69 -0.15 9.02
C LEU A 42 -0.82 0.98 7.99
N TYR A 43 -1.53 2.04 8.38
CA TYR A 43 -1.76 3.21 7.54
C TYR A 43 -0.68 4.26 7.83
N VAL A 44 0.32 4.39 6.97
CA VAL A 44 1.41 5.35 7.15
C VAL A 44 1.00 6.77 6.81
N SER A 45 1.70 7.76 7.36
CA SER A 45 1.57 9.17 7.00
C SER A 45 2.53 9.55 5.87
N GLY A 46 2.15 10.56 5.08
CA GLY A 46 2.95 11.13 4.01
C GLY A 46 2.73 10.46 2.65
N CYS A 47 2.34 11.24 1.65
CA CYS A 47 2.26 10.78 0.26
C CYS A 47 2.45 11.96 -0.69
N MET A 48 3.50 11.93 -1.52
CA MET A 48 3.79 13.01 -2.45
C MET A 48 3.03 12.92 -3.78
N PHE A 49 2.33 11.81 -4.06
CA PHE A 49 1.61 11.64 -5.33
C PHE A 49 0.39 12.56 -5.45
N HIS A 50 -0.29 12.88 -4.35
CA HIS A 50 -1.46 13.78 -4.32
C HIS A 50 -2.51 13.47 -5.41
N CYS A 51 -2.85 12.19 -5.60
CA CYS A 51 -3.80 11.77 -6.63
C CYS A 51 -5.17 12.46 -6.44
N LYS A 52 -5.70 13.07 -7.49
CA LYS A 52 -7.02 13.71 -7.48
C LYS A 52 -8.09 12.68 -7.12
N GLY A 53 -8.90 13.01 -6.11
CA GLY A 53 -9.93 12.10 -5.59
C GLY A 53 -9.40 10.92 -4.78
N CYS A 54 -8.14 10.97 -4.30
CA CYS A 54 -7.59 9.94 -3.43
C CYS A 54 -8.45 9.75 -2.18
N TYR A 55 -8.88 8.51 -1.93
CA TYR A 55 -9.63 8.15 -0.72
C TYR A 55 -8.88 8.49 0.57
N ASN A 56 -7.55 8.38 0.54
CA ASN A 56 -6.67 8.63 1.66
C ASN A 56 -6.04 10.04 1.61
N ALA A 57 -6.71 11.06 1.08
CA ALA A 57 -6.14 12.41 1.00
C ALA A 57 -5.69 12.98 2.37
N ALA A 58 -6.33 12.57 3.46
CA ALA A 58 -5.93 12.93 4.83
C ALA A 58 -4.52 12.46 5.22
N THR A 59 -3.98 11.46 4.52
CA THR A 59 -2.66 10.88 4.82
C THR A 59 -1.52 11.61 4.11
N TRP A 60 -1.80 12.57 3.22
CA TRP A 60 -0.75 13.23 2.40
C TRP A 60 0.31 13.96 3.22
N SER A 61 -0.09 14.55 4.35
CA SER A 61 0.86 15.23 5.23
C SER A 61 1.70 14.22 6.00
N PHE A 62 3.03 14.33 5.88
CA PHE A 62 3.98 13.56 6.69
C PHE A 62 3.85 13.83 8.19
N LYS A 63 3.19 14.92 8.60
CA LYS A 63 2.95 15.27 10.01
C LYS A 63 1.62 14.74 10.56
N ALA A 64 0.78 14.17 9.71
CA ALA A 64 -0.51 13.65 10.15
C ALA A 64 -0.36 12.40 11.03
N GLY A 65 -1.42 12.04 11.74
CA GLY A 65 -1.45 10.83 12.57
C GLY A 65 -0.66 10.96 13.86
N GLN A 66 -0.07 9.87 14.33
CA GLN A 66 0.73 9.76 15.55
C GLN A 66 2.13 9.19 15.23
N PRO A 67 3.13 9.39 16.11
CA PRO A 67 4.43 8.73 15.97
C PRO A 67 4.30 7.20 15.91
N TYR A 68 5.10 6.56 15.07
CA TYR A 68 5.34 5.12 15.14
C TYR A 68 6.25 4.84 16.33
N THR A 69 5.81 3.99 17.26
CA THR A 69 6.54 3.70 18.50
C THR A 69 6.80 2.21 18.67
N GLN A 70 7.71 1.87 19.59
CA GLN A 70 7.99 0.48 19.91
C GLN A 70 6.75 -0.23 20.45
N GLU A 71 5.92 0.46 21.25
CA GLU A 71 4.70 -0.12 21.81
C GLU A 71 3.70 -0.49 20.70
N LEU A 72 3.58 0.36 19.68
CA LEU A 72 2.78 0.04 18.50
C LEU A 72 3.36 -1.15 17.73
N GLU A 73 4.67 -1.21 17.56
CA GLU A 73 5.33 -2.36 16.92
C GLU A 73 5.06 -3.67 17.66
N GLU A 74 5.19 -3.68 18.99
CA GLU A 74 4.87 -4.86 19.80
C GLU A 74 3.40 -5.27 19.66
N GLN A 75 2.48 -4.31 19.60
CA GLN A 75 1.06 -4.57 19.35
C GLN A 75 0.86 -5.21 17.96
N ILE A 76 1.47 -4.65 16.92
CA ILE A 76 1.41 -5.19 15.55
C ILE A 76 1.89 -6.64 15.53
N MET A 77 3.03 -6.93 16.16
CA MET A 77 3.62 -8.27 16.19
C MET A 77 2.75 -9.26 16.98
N ALA A 78 2.21 -8.86 18.13
CA ALA A 78 1.32 -9.69 18.94
C ALA A 78 0.01 -10.03 18.21
N ASP A 79 -0.57 -9.06 17.50
CA ASP A 79 -1.78 -9.27 16.71
C ASP A 79 -1.47 -10.12 15.46
N LEU A 80 -0.31 -9.92 14.81
CA LEU A 80 0.07 -10.72 13.64
C LEU A 80 0.31 -12.19 14.00
N ALA A 81 0.82 -12.46 15.20
CA ALA A 81 1.07 -13.82 15.68
C ALA A 81 -0.21 -14.65 15.89
N GLN A 82 -1.39 -14.02 15.84
CA GLN A 82 -2.65 -14.76 15.92
C GLN A 82 -2.78 -15.75 14.75
N PRO A 83 -3.21 -17.00 14.99
CA PRO A 83 -3.18 -18.06 13.98
C PRO A 83 -4.16 -17.82 12.83
N TYR A 84 -5.23 -17.05 13.06
CA TYR A 84 -6.22 -16.69 12.05
C TYR A 84 -5.85 -15.46 11.22
N VAL A 85 -4.80 -14.73 11.59
CA VAL A 85 -4.31 -13.58 10.81
C VAL A 85 -3.43 -14.08 9.68
N GLN A 86 -3.75 -13.73 8.44
CA GLN A 86 -2.98 -14.12 7.27
C GLN A 86 -1.68 -13.30 7.17
N GLY A 87 -1.74 -12.00 7.43
CA GLY A 87 -0.53 -11.18 7.45
C GLY A 87 -0.72 -9.68 7.56
N LEU A 88 0.32 -8.95 7.18
CA LEU A 88 0.43 -7.49 7.31
C LEU A 88 0.09 -6.80 5.99
N THR A 89 -0.55 -5.64 6.06
CA THR A 89 -0.75 -4.73 4.93
C THR A 89 -0.21 -3.35 5.24
N LEU A 90 0.58 -2.80 4.31
CA LEU A 90 1.18 -1.47 4.38
C LEU A 90 0.51 -0.55 3.37
N LEU A 91 -0.20 0.48 3.85
CA LEU A 91 -0.99 1.39 3.01
C LEU A 91 -1.14 2.78 3.65
N GLY A 92 -2.15 3.55 3.23
CA GLY A 92 -2.49 4.85 3.80
C GLY A 92 -1.92 5.99 2.96
N GLY A 93 -0.74 6.50 3.34
CA GLY A 93 0.08 7.39 2.53
C GLY A 93 0.84 6.62 1.45
N GLU A 94 2.14 6.85 1.36
CA GLU A 94 3.06 6.09 0.51
C GLU A 94 4.04 5.28 1.39
N PRO A 95 3.82 3.95 1.53
CA PRO A 95 4.72 3.06 2.27
C PRO A 95 6.19 3.17 1.84
N PHE A 96 6.47 3.29 0.55
CA PHE A 96 7.86 3.38 0.06
C PHE A 96 8.53 4.73 0.33
N LEU A 97 7.82 5.72 0.90
CA LEU A 97 8.42 6.94 1.47
C LEU A 97 8.61 6.86 2.99
N ASN A 98 8.41 5.68 3.58
CA ASN A 98 8.51 5.40 5.01
C ASN A 98 9.36 4.14 5.30
N THR A 99 10.27 3.79 4.40
CA THR A 99 11.15 2.61 4.50
C THR A 99 11.97 2.62 5.80
N GLY A 100 12.31 3.80 6.32
CA GLY A 100 13.13 3.96 7.52
C GLY A 100 12.63 3.21 8.76
N PHE A 101 11.31 3.15 8.99
CA PHE A 101 10.72 2.36 10.08
C PHE A 101 10.00 1.09 9.59
N LEU A 102 9.58 1.05 8.33
CA LEU A 102 8.92 -0.15 7.77
C LEU A 102 9.89 -1.29 7.49
N LEU A 103 11.12 -1.02 7.02
CA LEU A 103 12.12 -2.07 6.78
C LEU A 103 12.47 -2.87 8.04
N PRO A 104 12.76 -2.23 9.21
CA PRO A 104 12.93 -2.94 10.47
C PRO A 104 11.74 -3.83 10.82
N LEU A 105 10.51 -3.31 10.74
CA LEU A 105 9.29 -4.08 11.01
C LEU A 105 9.16 -5.28 10.07
N ILE A 106 9.32 -5.09 8.76
CA ILE A 106 9.22 -6.16 7.76
C ILE A 106 10.27 -7.24 8.01
N LYS A 107 11.52 -6.85 8.28
CA LYS A 107 12.59 -7.80 8.62
C LYS A 107 12.28 -8.58 9.89
N ARG A 108 11.65 -7.94 10.88
CA ARG A 108 11.17 -8.60 12.10
C ARG A 108 10.07 -9.61 11.80
N VAL A 109 9.06 -9.24 11.01
CA VAL A 109 8.00 -10.16 10.57
C VAL A 109 8.60 -11.37 9.84
N ARG A 110 9.52 -11.17 8.89
CA ARG A 110 10.18 -12.28 8.18
C ARG A 110 10.98 -13.21 9.08
N ARG A 111 11.54 -12.69 10.18
CA ARG A 111 12.31 -13.47 11.14
C ARG A 111 11.43 -14.24 12.11
N GLU A 112 10.38 -13.62 12.63
CA GLU A 112 9.58 -14.13 13.75
C GLU A 112 8.29 -14.82 13.30
N LEU A 113 7.74 -14.42 12.15
CA LEU A 113 6.47 -14.88 11.59
C LEU A 113 6.60 -15.13 10.07
N PRO A 114 7.53 -16.01 9.65
CA PRO A 114 7.88 -16.20 8.22
C PRO A 114 6.72 -16.67 7.34
N GLU A 115 5.68 -17.23 7.92
CA GLU A 115 4.47 -17.69 7.23
C GLU A 115 3.47 -16.58 6.89
N LYS A 116 3.62 -15.39 7.48
CA LYS A 116 2.71 -14.27 7.28
C LYS A 116 3.09 -13.51 6.00
N ASP A 117 2.13 -13.34 5.10
CA ASP A 117 2.36 -12.57 3.87
C ASP A 117 2.32 -11.05 4.15
N ILE A 118 3.00 -10.28 3.31
CA ILE A 118 3.07 -8.82 3.41
C ILE A 118 2.60 -8.21 2.10
N TRP A 119 1.54 -7.41 2.20
CA TRP A 119 1.02 -6.62 1.09
C TRP A 119 1.45 -5.17 1.23
N SER A 120 1.68 -4.49 0.11
CA SER A 120 1.91 -3.04 0.11
C SER A 120 1.25 -2.36 -1.08
N TRP A 121 0.66 -1.19 -0.84
CA TRP A 121 0.19 -0.30 -1.89
C TRP A 121 1.26 0.73 -2.21
N THR A 122 1.31 1.16 -3.47
CA THR A 122 2.18 2.26 -3.86
C THR A 122 1.64 3.03 -5.06
N GLY A 123 1.94 4.32 -5.13
CA GLY A 123 1.67 5.14 -6.30
C GLY A 123 2.67 4.91 -7.44
N TYR A 124 3.84 4.34 -7.17
CA TYR A 124 4.82 3.97 -8.21
C TYR A 124 4.28 2.80 -9.04
N THR A 125 4.61 2.72 -10.32
CA THR A 125 4.47 1.47 -11.06
C THR A 125 5.66 0.55 -10.76
N TRP A 126 5.53 -0.75 -11.00
CA TRP A 126 6.63 -1.71 -10.95
C TRP A 126 7.87 -1.21 -11.70
N GLU A 127 7.67 -0.66 -12.90
CA GLU A 127 8.74 -0.18 -13.76
C GLU A 127 9.45 1.06 -13.18
N GLU A 128 8.74 1.92 -12.47
CA GLU A 128 9.34 3.01 -11.70
C GLU A 128 10.07 2.46 -10.47
N MET A 129 9.44 1.55 -9.71
CA MET A 129 10.03 0.91 -8.53
C MET A 129 11.37 0.25 -8.81
N MET A 130 11.53 -0.40 -9.97
CA MET A 130 12.81 -1.04 -10.35
C MET A 130 13.96 -0.05 -10.58
N GLN A 131 13.69 1.26 -10.62
CA GLN A 131 14.67 2.33 -10.79
C GLN A 131 14.82 3.19 -9.52
N GLU A 132 14.16 2.80 -8.43
CA GLU A 132 14.16 3.56 -7.19
C GLU A 132 15.38 3.27 -6.29
N THR A 133 15.41 3.93 -5.15
CA THR A 133 16.51 3.86 -4.18
C THR A 133 16.70 2.46 -3.57
N PRO A 134 17.91 2.10 -3.11
CA PRO A 134 18.21 0.77 -2.58
C PRO A 134 17.30 0.31 -1.44
N ASP A 135 16.87 1.21 -0.55
CA ASP A 135 15.95 0.93 0.55
C ASP A 135 14.55 0.55 0.05
N LYS A 136 14.06 1.20 -1.02
CA LYS A 136 12.79 0.85 -1.65
C LYS A 136 12.87 -0.50 -2.37
N LEU A 137 13.98 -0.76 -3.06
CA LEU A 137 14.23 -2.06 -3.71
C LEU A 137 14.36 -3.18 -2.67
N GLU A 138 15.04 -2.93 -1.54
CA GLU A 138 15.13 -3.87 -0.43
C GLU A 138 13.73 -4.16 0.13
N MET A 139 12.94 -3.12 0.42
CA MET A 139 11.58 -3.29 0.92
C MET A 139 10.71 -4.07 -0.05
N LEU A 140 10.78 -3.76 -1.36
CA LEU A 140 10.07 -4.50 -2.40
C LEU A 140 10.46 -5.97 -2.40
N SER A 141 11.75 -6.29 -2.26
CA SER A 141 12.21 -7.69 -2.25
C SER A 141 11.70 -8.51 -1.07
N LEU A 142 11.28 -7.84 0.01
CA LEU A 142 10.81 -8.46 1.25
C LEU A 142 9.29 -8.56 1.36
N ILE A 143 8.51 -8.03 0.42
CA ILE A 143 7.04 -8.15 0.42
C ILE A 143 6.55 -9.21 -0.57
N ASP A 144 5.31 -9.67 -0.42
CA ASP A 144 4.75 -10.74 -1.27
C ASP A 144 3.89 -10.18 -2.39
N ILE A 145 3.01 -9.22 -2.06
CA ILE A 145 2.04 -8.65 -3.00
C ILE A 145 2.19 -7.13 -3.05
N LEU A 146 2.25 -6.59 -4.26
CA LEU A 146 2.29 -5.14 -4.52
C LEU A 146 1.04 -4.72 -5.27
N VAL A 147 0.29 -3.76 -4.73
CA VAL A 147 -0.72 -3.03 -5.50
C VAL A 147 -0.09 -1.74 -6.02
N ASP A 148 0.18 -1.69 -7.31
CA ASP A 148 1.00 -0.65 -7.91
C ASP A 148 0.19 0.40 -8.69
N GLY A 149 0.80 1.56 -8.90
CA GLY A 149 0.26 2.67 -9.68
C GLY A 149 -0.59 3.66 -8.90
N ARG A 150 -0.55 4.93 -9.33
CA ARG A 150 -1.39 6.01 -8.81
C ARG A 150 -2.87 5.69 -9.00
N PHE A 151 -3.70 6.23 -8.12
CA PHE A 151 -5.14 6.23 -8.29
C PHE A 151 -5.54 7.18 -9.44
N ASP A 152 -6.25 6.64 -10.43
CA ASP A 152 -6.81 7.42 -11.54
C ASP A 152 -8.33 7.52 -11.41
N ILE A 153 -8.81 8.73 -11.06
CA ILE A 153 -10.23 9.01 -10.89
C ILE A 153 -11.05 8.71 -12.15
N THR A 154 -10.47 8.88 -13.35
CA THR A 154 -11.15 8.61 -14.62
C THR A 154 -11.35 7.10 -14.86
N LYS A 155 -10.60 6.28 -14.13
CA LYS A 155 -10.63 4.81 -14.19
C LYS A 155 -11.17 4.20 -12.90
N LYS A 156 -11.79 5.01 -12.03
CA LYS A 156 -12.38 4.56 -10.77
C LYS A 156 -13.40 3.45 -11.05
N ASN A 157 -13.27 2.33 -10.35
CA ASN A 157 -14.19 1.22 -10.46
C ASN A 157 -14.30 0.49 -9.12
N LEU A 158 -15.52 0.49 -8.55
CA LEU A 158 -15.81 -0.09 -7.24
C LEU A 158 -15.90 -1.63 -7.26
N MET A 159 -15.91 -2.24 -8.44
CA MET A 159 -15.94 -3.70 -8.61
C MET A 159 -14.55 -4.32 -8.64
N LEU A 160 -13.50 -3.52 -8.55
CA LEU A 160 -12.12 -4.00 -8.58
C LEU A 160 -11.74 -4.57 -7.23
N GLN A 161 -11.11 -5.73 -7.25
CA GLN A 161 -10.56 -6.32 -6.05
C GLN A 161 -9.40 -5.46 -5.54
N PHE A 162 -9.46 -5.07 -4.26
CA PHE A 162 -8.38 -4.42 -3.49
C PHE A 162 -7.74 -3.15 -4.11
N ARG A 163 -8.35 -2.51 -5.11
CA ARG A 163 -7.82 -1.29 -5.73
C ARG A 163 -8.91 -0.37 -6.23
N GLY A 164 -8.60 0.92 -6.30
CA GLY A 164 -9.60 1.95 -6.60
C GLY A 164 -9.80 2.21 -8.08
N SER A 165 -8.81 1.90 -8.93
CA SER A 165 -8.81 2.26 -10.34
C SER A 165 -8.17 1.18 -11.23
N SER A 166 -8.70 1.02 -12.44
CA SER A 166 -8.36 -0.12 -13.33
C SER A 166 -6.94 -0.09 -13.92
N ASN A 167 -6.23 1.03 -13.79
CA ASN A 167 -4.80 1.12 -14.14
C ASN A 167 -3.87 0.49 -13.09
N GLN A 168 -4.37 0.26 -11.87
CA GLN A 168 -3.59 -0.36 -10.81
C GLN A 168 -3.54 -1.88 -11.00
N ARG A 169 -2.40 -2.51 -10.71
CA ARG A 169 -2.20 -3.96 -10.82
C ARG A 169 -1.99 -4.56 -9.45
N ILE A 170 -2.41 -5.81 -9.25
CA ILE A 170 -2.03 -6.62 -8.09
C ILE A 170 -0.95 -7.59 -8.56
N ILE A 171 0.27 -7.41 -8.06
CA ILE A 171 1.48 -8.07 -8.55
C ILE A 171 1.97 -9.05 -7.50
N ASP A 172 2.26 -10.28 -7.93
CA ASP A 172 3.01 -11.26 -7.13
C ASP A 172 4.50 -10.92 -7.24
N VAL A 173 5.05 -10.34 -6.17
CA VAL A 173 6.39 -9.75 -6.19
C VAL A 173 7.46 -10.82 -6.34
N GLN A 174 7.34 -11.91 -5.57
CA GLN A 174 8.34 -12.98 -5.57
C GLN A 174 8.38 -13.71 -6.92
N LYS A 175 7.23 -14.00 -7.53
CA LYS A 175 7.18 -14.54 -8.90
C LYS A 175 7.73 -13.54 -9.92
N SER A 176 7.42 -12.26 -9.76
CA SER A 176 7.88 -11.21 -10.70
C SER A 176 9.39 -11.03 -10.68
N LEU A 177 10.00 -10.97 -9.48
CA LEU A 177 11.46 -10.89 -9.32
C LEU A 177 12.15 -12.12 -9.92
N LYS A 178 11.63 -13.32 -9.64
CA LYS A 178 12.19 -14.57 -10.19
C LYS A 178 12.09 -14.66 -11.71
N ALA A 179 10.99 -14.16 -12.29
CA ALA A 179 10.74 -14.22 -13.73
C ALA A 179 11.39 -13.07 -14.51
N GLY A 180 11.84 -12.00 -13.83
CA GLY A 180 12.34 -10.79 -14.46
C GLY A 180 11.26 -9.99 -15.22
N LYS A 181 9.98 -10.25 -14.94
CA LYS A 181 8.82 -9.57 -15.56
C LYS A 181 7.64 -9.57 -14.60
N VAL A 182 6.72 -8.62 -14.76
CA VAL A 182 5.50 -8.55 -13.93
C VAL A 182 4.66 -9.82 -14.11
N ILE A 183 4.34 -10.45 -12.97
CA ILE A 183 3.41 -11.56 -12.84
C ILE A 183 2.24 -11.06 -11.98
N ILE A 184 1.04 -11.08 -12.55
CA ILE A 184 -0.19 -10.70 -11.85
C ILE A 184 -0.53 -11.78 -10.83
N TRP A 185 -1.00 -11.34 -9.66
CA TRP A 185 -1.48 -12.23 -8.60
C TRP A 185 -2.57 -13.17 -9.12
N ASP A 186 -2.40 -14.47 -8.88
CA ASP A 186 -3.20 -15.53 -9.50
C ASP A 186 -4.63 -15.64 -8.99
N LYS A 187 -4.93 -15.02 -7.84
CA LYS A 187 -6.29 -14.95 -7.27
C LYS A 187 -7.03 -13.65 -7.62
N LEU A 188 -6.49 -12.83 -8.51
CA LEU A 188 -7.17 -11.63 -8.97
C LEU A 188 -8.53 -12.00 -9.58
N ASN A 189 -9.60 -11.49 -8.98
CA ASN A 189 -10.96 -11.75 -9.41
C ASN A 189 -11.81 -10.48 -9.25
N ASP A 190 -11.89 -9.69 -10.31
CA ASP A 190 -12.73 -8.48 -10.35
C ASP A 190 -14.19 -8.83 -10.65
N GLY A 191 -15.12 -8.00 -10.18
CA GLY A 191 -16.55 -8.19 -10.46
C GLY A 191 -16.96 -7.71 -11.87
N ASP A 192 -17.90 -8.44 -12.48
CA ASP A 192 -18.35 -8.19 -13.86
C ASP A 192 -19.51 -7.17 -14.01
N GLN A 193 -20.26 -6.89 -12.95
CA GLN A 193 -21.47 -6.04 -13.00
C GLN A 193 -21.28 -4.72 -12.27
N LYS A 194 -21.46 -3.59 -12.96
CA LYS A 194 -21.42 -2.25 -12.37
C LYS A 194 -22.78 -1.92 -11.75
N PHE A 195 -22.78 -1.58 -10.46
CA PHE A 195 -23.95 -1.01 -9.78
C PHE A 195 -23.80 0.51 -9.73
N GLU A 196 -24.85 1.24 -10.13
CA GLU A 196 -24.88 2.68 -9.96
C GLU A 196 -24.95 3.02 -8.47
N GLN A 197 -24.10 3.95 -8.06
CA GLN A 197 -24.10 4.44 -6.68
C GLN A 197 -25.26 5.43 -6.56
N VAL A 198 -26.35 4.99 -5.94
CA VAL A 198 -27.54 5.84 -5.75
C VAL A 198 -27.21 6.90 -4.70
N SER A 199 -27.33 8.19 -5.04
CA SER A 199 -27.21 9.25 -4.04
C SER A 199 -28.41 9.19 -3.10
N ARG A 200 -28.19 9.49 -1.81
CA ARG A 200 -29.30 9.68 -0.87
C ARG A 200 -30.22 10.82 -1.33
N ASP A 201 -29.66 11.81 -2.02
CA ASP A 201 -30.43 12.92 -2.59
C ASP A 201 -31.27 12.51 -3.81
N ASP A 202 -30.93 11.40 -4.47
CA ASP A 202 -31.71 10.84 -5.58
C ASP A 202 -32.88 9.96 -5.09
N LEU A 203 -32.94 9.69 -3.77
CA LEU A 203 -33.93 8.83 -3.12
C LEU A 203 -34.96 9.62 -2.27
N LEU A 204 -34.85 10.95 -2.24
CA LEU A 204 -35.74 11.88 -1.53
C LEU A 204 -36.57 12.69 -2.52
#